data_AF-H0A172-F1
#
_entry.id   AF-H0A172-F1
#
_cell.length_a   1.000
_cell.length_b   1.000
_cell.length_c   1.000
_cell.angle_alpha   90.00
_cell.angle_beta   90.00
_cell.angle_gamma   90.00
#
_symmetry.space_group_name_H-M   'P 1'
#
loop_
_entity.id
_entity.type
_entity.pdbx_description
1 polymer ?
#
loop_
_entity_poly.entity_id
_entity_poly.type
_entity_poly.pdbx_seq_one_letter_code
_entity_poly.pdbx_strand_id
1 'polypeptide(L)'
;MAWSLTINGRTYTEDDFQPFAYVKNFPEIVRDIGAVAQAIATTQAQVDSLYGSLLSQTYPVVAVTGPVSLNLATHNGRILLVSGSGSISVPWSETGPGFSCLILNTRTTALPITPSGTTLRHPDGHSRIRVDGMAALVGTDGAPGRLQLIGQTEA
;
A
#
# COMPACT_ATOMS: atom_id res chain seq x y z
N MET A 1 -13.85 45.10 -13.43
CA MET A 1 -13.13 44.34 -12.39
C MET A 1 -12.24 43.38 -13.15
N ALA A 2 -10.92 43.48 -13.00
CA ALA A 2 -10.00 42.59 -13.70
C ALA A 2 -10.13 41.16 -13.16
N TRP A 3 -10.26 40.19 -14.05
CA TRP A 3 -10.31 38.76 -13.73
C TRP A 3 -9.21 38.01 -14.49
N SER A 4 -8.83 36.85 -13.95
CA SER A 4 -7.83 35.97 -14.56
C SER A 4 -8.25 34.51 -14.46
N LEU A 5 -7.88 33.72 -15.46
CA LEU A 5 -8.15 32.30 -15.58
C LEU A 5 -6.86 31.57 -15.97
N THR A 6 -6.42 30.60 -15.17
CA THR A 6 -5.24 29.79 -15.50
C THR A 6 -5.66 28.44 -16.06
N ILE A 7 -5.20 28.09 -17.26
CA ILE A 7 -5.43 26.80 -17.92
C ILE A 7 -4.07 26.26 -18.37
N ASN A 8 -3.78 24.99 -18.09
CA ASN A 8 -2.52 24.35 -18.48
C ASN A 8 -1.26 25.13 -18.05
N GLY A 9 -1.30 25.79 -16.88
CA GLY A 9 -0.20 26.62 -16.38
C GLY A 9 -0.06 28.00 -17.04
N ARG A 10 -0.87 28.34 -18.04
CA ARG A 10 -0.94 29.67 -18.65
C ARG A 10 -2.10 30.48 -18.05
N THR A 11 -1.82 31.71 -17.66
CA THR A 11 -2.83 32.64 -17.14
C THR A 11 -3.34 33.55 -18.25
N TYR A 12 -4.65 33.51 -18.48
CA TYR A 12 -5.39 34.41 -19.34
C TYR A 12 -6.05 35.49 -18.49
N THR A 13 -6.12 36.70 -19.02
CA THR A 13 -6.67 37.88 -18.36
C THR A 13 -7.76 38.49 -19.22
N GLU A 14 -8.49 39.47 -18.70
CA GLU A 14 -9.54 40.19 -19.44
C GLU A 14 -9.06 40.74 -20.81
N ASP A 15 -7.79 41.16 -20.91
CA ASP A 15 -7.19 41.65 -22.16
C ASP A 15 -7.13 40.58 -23.27
N ASP A 16 -6.99 39.31 -22.89
CA ASP A 16 -6.94 38.20 -23.83
C ASP A 16 -8.27 37.92 -24.53
N PHE A 17 -9.37 38.48 -23.99
CA PHE A 17 -10.73 38.34 -24.50
C PHE A 17 -11.24 39.61 -25.20
N GLN A 18 -10.41 40.66 -25.30
CA GLN A 18 -10.77 41.87 -26.03
C GLN A 18 -10.83 41.62 -27.55
N PRO A 19 -11.56 42.46 -28.31
CA PRO A 19 -11.59 42.39 -29.78
C PRO A 19 -10.16 42.34 -30.35
N PHE A 20 -9.94 41.55 -31.40
CA PHE A 20 -8.64 41.24 -32.03
C PHE A 20 -7.69 40.35 -31.21
N ALA A 21 -7.55 40.57 -29.90
CA ALA A 21 -6.77 39.69 -29.02
C ALA A 21 -7.40 38.29 -28.92
N TYR A 22 -8.73 38.25 -28.79
CA TYR A 22 -9.50 37.00 -28.74
C TYR A 22 -9.28 36.11 -29.96
N VAL A 23 -9.24 36.67 -31.18
CA VAL A 23 -9.05 35.89 -32.41
C VAL A 23 -7.68 35.19 -32.41
N LYS A 24 -6.66 35.83 -31.84
CA LYS A 24 -5.31 35.27 -31.71
C LYS A 24 -5.21 34.27 -30.56
N ASN A 25 -5.85 34.57 -29.43
CA ASN A 25 -5.67 33.82 -28.18
C ASN A 25 -6.64 32.64 -28.05
N PHE A 26 -7.80 32.69 -28.71
CA PHE A 26 -8.81 31.62 -28.62
C PHE A 26 -8.27 30.24 -29.07
N PRO A 27 -7.52 30.10 -30.18
CA PRO A 27 -6.91 28.82 -30.53
C PRO A 27 -5.96 28.27 -29.45
N GLU A 28 -5.23 29.15 -28.77
CA GLU A 28 -4.33 28.77 -27.67
C GLU A 28 -5.13 28.35 -26.43
N ILE A 29 -6.20 29.07 -26.08
CA ILE A 29 -7.13 28.69 -25.00
C ILE A 29 -7.71 27.30 -25.26
N VAL A 30 -8.21 27.06 -26.48
CA VAL A 30 -8.77 25.75 -26.86
C VAL A 30 -7.71 24.65 -26.79
N ARG A 31 -6.48 24.92 -27.23
CA ARG A 31 -5.36 23.96 -27.12
C ARG A 31 -5.04 23.62 -25.66
N ASP A 32 -5.00 24.62 -24.80
CA ASP A 32 -4.69 24.45 -23.38
C ASP A 32 -5.83 23.72 -22.64
N ILE A 33 -7.10 23.96 -22.99
CA ILE A 33 -8.24 23.17 -22.52
C ILE A 33 -8.10 21.71 -22.97
N GLY A 34 -7.75 21.48 -24.24
CA GLY A 34 -7.54 20.13 -24.79
C GLY A 34 -6.42 19.37 -24.08
N ALA A 35 -5.31 20.04 -23.76
CA ALA A 35 -4.20 19.46 -23.01
C ALA A 35 -4.62 19.05 -21.59
N VAL A 36 -5.38 19.90 -20.88
CA VAL A 36 -5.93 19.56 -19.56
C VAL A 36 -6.89 18.39 -19.64
N ALA A 37 -7.77 18.36 -20.64
CA ALA A 37 -8.70 17.24 -20.85
C ALA A 37 -7.95 15.92 -21.09
N GLN A 38 -6.88 15.94 -21.88
CA GLN A 38 -6.03 14.77 -22.11
C GLN A 38 -5.31 14.31 -20.83
N ALA A 39 -4.81 15.24 -20.02
CA ALA A 39 -4.19 14.92 -18.74
C ALA A 39 -5.19 14.24 -17.79
N ILE A 40 -6.41 14.75 -17.68
CA ILE A 40 -7.48 14.15 -16.88
C ILE A 40 -7.80 12.73 -17.36
N ALA A 41 -7.98 12.53 -18.68
CA ALA A 41 -8.24 11.21 -19.25
C ALA A 41 -7.10 10.21 -18.96
N THR A 42 -5.86 10.68 -19.02
CA THR A 42 -4.68 9.87 -18.70
C THR A 42 -4.66 9.48 -17.22
N THR A 43 -4.89 10.42 -16.32
CA THR A 43 -4.98 10.15 -14.89
C THR A 43 -6.10 9.17 -14.57
N GLN A 44 -7.27 9.32 -15.20
CA GLN A 44 -8.38 8.40 -15.02
C GLN A 44 -8.00 6.98 -15.43
N ALA A 45 -7.41 6.80 -16.61
CA ALA A 45 -6.95 5.49 -17.07
C ALA A 45 -5.91 4.85 -16.12
N GLN A 46 -5.01 5.66 -15.55
CA GLN A 46 -4.04 5.19 -14.56
C GLN A 46 -4.72 4.74 -13.26
N VAL A 47 -5.68 5.51 -12.76
CA VAL A 47 -6.47 5.15 -11.58
C VAL A 47 -7.23 3.85 -11.81
N ASP A 48 -7.89 3.71 -12.97
CA ASP A 48 -8.65 2.50 -13.31
C ASP A 48 -7.73 1.27 -13.41
N SER A 49 -6.54 1.43 -14.00
CA SER A 49 -5.52 0.37 -14.07
C SER A 49 -5.02 -0.05 -12.69
N LEU A 50 -4.75 0.92 -11.80
CA LEU A 50 -4.29 0.64 -10.44
C LEU A 50 -5.40 -0.04 -9.61
N TYR A 51 -6.62 0.45 -9.74
CA TYR A 51 -7.79 -0.13 -9.07
C TYR A 51 -8.04 -1.57 -9.53
N GLY A 52 -8.00 -1.83 -10.84
CA GLY A 52 -8.09 -3.18 -11.39
C GLY A 52 -6.97 -4.10 -10.89
N SER A 53 -5.74 -3.57 -10.77
CA SER A 53 -4.59 -4.31 -10.23
C SER A 53 -4.77 -4.66 -8.75
N LEU A 54 -5.33 -3.75 -7.95
CA LEU A 54 -5.63 -3.98 -6.54
C LEU A 54 -6.72 -5.05 -6.36
N LEU A 55 -7.78 -5.02 -7.18
CA LEU A 55 -8.87 -6.00 -7.10
C LEU A 55 -8.46 -7.40 -7.57
N SER A 56 -7.54 -7.48 -8.53
CA SER A 56 -7.06 -8.76 -9.08
C SER A 56 -5.85 -9.33 -8.32
N GLN A 57 -5.38 -8.64 -7.27
CA GLN A 57 -4.27 -9.10 -6.47
C GLN A 57 -4.65 -10.40 -5.75
N THR A 58 -4.03 -11.49 -6.19
CA THR A 58 -4.20 -12.81 -5.57
C THR A 58 -2.96 -13.11 -4.74
N TYR A 59 -3.17 -13.41 -3.46
CA TYR A 59 -2.11 -13.86 -2.58
C TYR A 59 -2.19 -15.39 -2.46
N PRO A 60 -1.11 -16.12 -2.77
CA PRO A 60 -1.05 -17.55 -2.49
C PRO A 60 -1.30 -17.81 -0.99
N VAL A 61 -2.13 -18.81 -0.70
CA VAL A 61 -2.43 -19.20 0.68
C VAL A 61 -1.54 -20.37 1.10
N VAL A 62 -0.97 -20.29 2.29
CA VAL A 62 -0.21 -21.37 2.93
C VAL A 62 -0.92 -21.73 4.23
N ALA A 63 -1.38 -22.98 4.34
CA ALA A 63 -1.97 -23.48 5.57
C ALA A 63 -0.88 -23.79 6.60
N VAL A 64 -1.05 -23.32 7.82
CA VAL A 64 -0.15 -23.53 8.96
C VAL A 64 -0.90 -24.28 10.06
N THR A 65 -0.63 -25.57 10.17
CA THR A 65 -1.26 -26.48 11.14
C THR A 65 -0.32 -26.90 12.28
N GLY A 66 0.99 -26.67 12.13
CA GLY A 66 2.03 -26.94 13.12
C GLY A 66 3.03 -25.79 13.23
N PRO A 67 4.07 -25.91 14.07
CA PRO A 67 5.10 -24.89 14.22
C PRO A 67 5.78 -24.58 12.88
N VAL A 68 5.91 -23.30 12.55
CA VAL A 68 6.52 -22.83 11.30
C VAL A 68 7.53 -21.73 11.57
N SER A 69 8.69 -21.84 10.94
CA SER A 69 9.67 -20.76 10.86
C SER A 69 9.56 -20.06 9.51
N LEU A 70 9.30 -18.75 9.56
CA LEU A 70 9.15 -17.93 8.36
C LEU A 70 10.48 -17.72 7.63
N ASN A 71 10.39 -17.60 6.32
CA ASN A 71 11.50 -17.29 5.43
C ASN A 71 10.97 -16.62 4.15
N LEU A 72 11.84 -15.89 3.45
CA LEU A 72 11.55 -15.18 2.21
C LEU A 72 10.99 -16.10 1.12
N ALA A 73 11.64 -17.23 0.85
CA ALA A 73 11.32 -18.08 -0.29
C ALA A 73 9.90 -18.67 -0.23
N THR A 74 9.47 -19.07 0.96
CA THR A 74 8.21 -19.81 1.15
C THR A 74 7.06 -18.93 1.60
N HIS A 75 7.31 -17.83 2.30
CA HIS A 75 6.25 -17.08 3.00
C HIS A 75 6.07 -15.64 2.55
N ASN A 76 7.04 -15.05 1.85
CA ASN A 76 6.95 -13.66 1.39
C ASN A 76 5.85 -13.50 0.33
N GLY A 77 5.04 -12.43 0.46
CA GLY A 77 3.92 -12.15 -0.44
C GLY A 77 2.79 -13.17 -0.37
N ARG A 78 2.58 -13.81 0.79
CA ARG A 78 1.56 -14.85 0.97
C ARG A 78 0.62 -14.56 2.14
N ILE A 79 -0.55 -15.21 2.09
CA ILE A 79 -1.46 -15.32 3.24
C ILE A 79 -1.14 -16.63 3.97
N LEU A 80 -0.81 -16.54 5.25
CA LEU A 80 -0.64 -17.66 6.15
C LEU A 80 -1.94 -17.88 6.90
N LEU A 81 -2.61 -19.00 6.60
CA LEU A 81 -3.82 -19.41 7.30
C LEU A 81 -3.43 -20.29 8.48
N VAL A 82 -3.43 -19.73 9.68
CA VAL A 82 -3.02 -20.44 10.89
C VAL A 82 -4.26 -20.99 11.59
N SER A 83 -4.40 -22.32 11.58
CA SER A 83 -5.58 -23.01 12.13
C SER A 83 -5.23 -24.08 13.17
N GLY A 84 -3.97 -24.53 13.23
CA GLY A 84 -3.49 -25.52 14.21
C GLY A 84 -2.74 -24.91 15.41
N SER A 85 -2.29 -25.75 16.34
CA SER A 85 -1.59 -25.31 17.56
C SER A 85 -0.16 -24.77 17.33
N GLY A 86 0.25 -24.61 16.08
CA GLY A 86 1.57 -24.14 15.69
C GLY A 86 1.92 -22.74 16.20
N SER A 87 3.21 -22.52 16.48
CA SER A 87 3.79 -21.20 16.70
C SER A 87 4.38 -20.65 15.40
N ILE A 88 4.48 -19.32 15.31
CA ILE A 88 5.17 -18.63 14.21
C ILE A 88 6.48 -18.04 14.76
N SER A 89 7.61 -18.57 14.30
CA SER A 89 8.92 -17.96 14.54
C SER A 89 9.37 -17.15 13.33
N VAL A 90 9.98 -15.99 13.58
CA VAL A 90 10.37 -15.03 12.55
C VAL A 90 11.86 -14.71 12.67
N PRO A 91 12.73 -15.60 12.15
CA PRO A 91 14.16 -15.33 12.14
C PRO A 91 14.51 -14.25 11.12
N TRP A 92 15.16 -13.18 11.58
CA TRP A 92 15.56 -12.06 10.74
C TRP A 92 16.57 -12.47 9.66
N SER A 93 17.40 -13.48 9.91
CA SER A 93 18.34 -14.02 8.92
C SER A 93 17.66 -14.66 7.69
N GLU A 94 16.41 -15.11 7.84
CA GLU A 94 15.65 -15.79 6.77
C GLU A 94 14.56 -14.89 6.15
N THR A 95 14.10 -13.88 6.90
CA THR A 95 13.05 -12.94 6.48
C THR A 95 13.66 -11.65 5.98
N GLY A 96 14.43 -10.95 6.81
CA GLY A 96 15.21 -9.80 6.39
C GLY A 96 14.39 -8.63 5.83
N PRO A 97 15.08 -7.65 5.20
CA PRO A 97 14.45 -6.50 4.57
C PRO A 97 13.53 -6.89 3.42
N GLY A 98 12.40 -6.21 3.29
CA GLY A 98 11.43 -6.44 2.21
C GLY A 98 10.54 -7.67 2.38
N PHE A 99 10.68 -8.44 3.46
CA PHE A 99 9.75 -9.49 3.81
C PHE A 99 8.36 -8.93 4.12
N SER A 100 7.31 -9.54 3.59
CA SER A 100 5.92 -9.22 3.93
C SER A 100 5.05 -10.46 3.86
N CYS A 101 4.19 -10.66 4.84
CA CYS A 101 3.10 -11.64 4.74
C CYS A 101 1.87 -11.16 5.48
N LEU A 102 0.72 -11.72 5.11
CA LEU A 102 -0.53 -11.58 5.87
C LEU A 102 -0.73 -12.86 6.66
N ILE A 103 -1.12 -12.75 7.93
CA ILE A 103 -1.35 -13.88 8.81
C ILE A 103 -2.79 -13.79 9.29
N LEU A 104 -3.58 -14.80 8.96
CA LEU A 104 -4.94 -14.96 9.45
C LEU A 104 -4.94 -16.05 10.52
N ASN A 105 -5.26 -15.65 11.76
CA ASN A 105 -5.35 -16.55 12.90
C ASN A 105 -6.80 -17.04 13.05
N THR A 106 -7.15 -18.18 12.47
CA THR A 106 -8.52 -18.77 12.60
C THR A 106 -8.65 -19.68 13.81
N ARG A 107 -7.89 -19.39 14.87
CA ARG A 107 -7.84 -20.23 16.07
C ARG A 107 -8.61 -19.55 17.17
N THR A 108 -9.10 -20.35 18.09
CA THR A 108 -9.78 -19.91 19.31
C THR A 108 -8.82 -19.29 20.35
N THR A 109 -7.51 -19.25 20.05
CA THR A 109 -6.49 -18.63 20.89
C THR A 109 -5.63 -17.66 20.08
N ALA A 110 -5.14 -16.62 20.74
CA ALA A 110 -4.23 -15.67 20.11
C ALA A 110 -2.92 -16.32 19.64
N LEU A 111 -2.35 -15.77 18.58
CA LEU A 111 -1.13 -16.25 17.94
C LEU A 111 0.08 -15.44 18.37
N PRO A 112 0.98 -15.99 19.20
CA PRO A 112 2.24 -15.32 19.50
C PRO A 112 3.13 -15.27 18.25
N ILE A 113 3.75 -14.12 18.05
CA ILE A 113 4.78 -13.91 17.02
C ILE A 113 6.13 -13.81 17.71
N THR A 114 7.03 -14.75 17.41
CA THR A 114 8.33 -14.83 18.06
C THR A 114 9.45 -14.38 17.11
N PRO A 115 9.85 -13.11 17.12
CA PRO A 115 11.00 -12.64 16.34
C PRO A 115 12.32 -13.17 16.91
N SER A 116 13.32 -13.38 16.05
CA SER A 116 14.70 -13.59 16.48
C SER A 116 15.70 -12.81 15.61
N GLY A 117 16.74 -12.26 16.23
CA GLY A 117 17.70 -11.37 15.55
C GLY A 117 17.12 -10.01 15.12
N THR A 118 15.93 -9.65 15.59
CA THR A 118 15.19 -8.41 15.27
C THR A 118 14.28 -8.03 16.42
N THR A 119 13.69 -6.84 16.35
CA THR A 119 12.65 -6.39 17.29
C THR A 119 11.29 -6.36 16.61
N LEU A 120 10.27 -6.92 17.27
CA LEU A 120 8.88 -6.75 16.88
C LEU A 120 8.40 -5.37 17.36
N ARG A 121 7.83 -4.59 16.45
CA ARG A 121 7.24 -3.29 16.73
C ARG A 121 5.75 -3.30 16.46
N HIS A 122 5.03 -2.82 17.46
CA HIS A 122 3.64 -2.42 17.38
C HIS A 122 3.50 -1.14 18.22
N PRO A 123 2.74 -0.12 17.78
CA PRO A 123 2.57 1.13 18.55
C PRO A 123 2.14 0.89 20.00
N ASP A 124 1.25 -0.08 20.20
CA ASP A 124 0.73 -0.47 21.52
C ASP A 124 1.53 -1.59 22.22
N GLY A 125 2.68 -1.99 21.67
CA GLY A 125 3.52 -3.05 22.26
C GLY A 125 2.99 -4.48 22.13
N HIS A 126 1.93 -4.70 21.33
CA HIS A 126 1.35 -6.00 21.07
C HIS A 126 2.32 -6.98 20.41
N SER A 127 2.27 -8.25 20.85
CA SER A 127 3.14 -9.32 20.37
C SER A 127 2.38 -10.50 19.75
N ARG A 128 1.04 -10.42 19.73
CA ARG A 128 0.17 -11.53 19.34
C ARG A 128 -0.91 -11.05 18.38
N ILE A 129 -1.35 -11.92 17.49
CA ILE A 129 -2.52 -11.71 16.65
C ILE A 129 -3.74 -12.25 17.40
N ARG A 130 -4.82 -11.46 17.49
CA ARG A 130 -6.03 -11.85 18.22
C ARG A 130 -6.66 -13.12 17.67
N VAL A 131 -7.51 -13.75 18.47
CA VAL A 131 -8.46 -14.79 18.03
C VAL A 131 -9.26 -14.28 16.83
N ASP A 132 -9.37 -15.09 15.79
CA ASP A 132 -10.03 -14.77 14.51
C ASP A 132 -9.51 -13.47 13.86
N GLY A 133 -8.32 -13.04 14.26
CA GLY A 133 -7.69 -11.80 13.85
C GLY A 133 -6.80 -11.98 12.62
N MET A 134 -6.62 -10.89 11.88
CA MET A 134 -5.65 -10.79 10.81
C MET A 134 -4.62 -9.70 11.09
N ALA A 135 -3.35 -9.99 10.83
CA ALA A 135 -2.28 -9.00 10.87
C ALA A 135 -1.29 -9.18 9.72
N ALA A 136 -0.76 -8.07 9.23
CA ALA A 136 0.39 -8.04 8.35
C ALA A 136 1.68 -8.04 9.18
N LEU A 137 2.66 -8.77 8.68
CA LEU A 137 4.01 -8.82 9.21
C LEU A 137 4.96 -8.26 8.15
N VAL A 138 5.69 -7.20 8.45
CA VAL A 138 6.51 -6.48 7.48
C VAL A 138 7.93 -6.29 8.01
N GLY A 139 8.92 -6.76 7.27
CA GLY A 139 10.33 -6.46 7.47
C GLY A 139 10.66 -5.13 6.81
N THR A 140 11.06 -4.15 7.59
CA THR A 140 11.44 -2.82 7.08
C THR A 140 12.96 -2.65 7.09
N ASP A 141 13.46 -1.91 6.11
CA ASP A 141 14.88 -1.60 5.97
C ASP A 141 15.31 -0.63 7.08
N GLY A 142 16.08 -1.11 8.03
CA GLY A 142 16.61 -0.30 9.13
C GLY A 142 17.54 -1.11 10.03
N ALA A 143 18.62 -0.48 10.51
CA ALA A 143 19.49 -1.06 11.53
C ALA A 143 19.06 -0.61 12.94
N PRO A 144 19.02 -1.51 13.95
CA PRO A 144 18.96 -2.97 13.80
C PRO A 144 17.67 -3.38 13.08
N GLY A 145 17.67 -4.53 12.40
CA GLY A 145 16.51 -5.06 11.65
C GLY A 145 15.20 -4.85 12.39
N ARG A 146 14.14 -4.44 11.67
CA ARG A 146 12.86 -4.09 12.27
C ARG A 146 11.75 -4.88 11.63
N LEU A 147 10.96 -5.53 12.48
CA LEU A 147 9.77 -6.24 12.10
C LEU A 147 8.56 -5.47 12.63
N GLN A 148 7.62 -5.13 11.76
CA GLN A 148 6.40 -4.44 12.14
C GLN A 148 5.22 -5.40 12.09
N LEU A 149 4.44 -5.42 13.16
CA LEU A 149 3.15 -6.10 13.21
C LEU A 149 2.06 -5.04 13.06
N ILE A 150 1.11 -5.27 12.16
CA ILE A 150 0.06 -4.30 11.84
C ILE A 150 -1.27 -5.05 11.71
N GLY A 151 -2.28 -4.68 12.49
CA GLY A 151 -3.63 -5.24 12.33
C GLY A 151 -4.28 -5.58 13.67
N GLN A 152 -5.07 -6.64 13.67
CA GLN A 152 -5.87 -7.07 14.83
C GLN A 152 -4.98 -7.85 15.82
N THR A 153 -4.35 -7.10 16.72
CA THR A 153 -3.32 -7.60 17.64
C THR A 153 -3.69 -7.42 19.11
N GLU A 154 -3.03 -8.16 19.98
CA GLU A 154 -3.12 -8.04 21.43
C GLU A 154 -1.76 -8.24 22.10
N ALA A 155 -1.67 -7.89 23.39
CA ALA A 155 -0.47 -7.99 24.21
C ALA A 155 0.11 -9.40 24.21
#